data_AF-A0A093ZUI1-F1
#
_entry.id   AF-A0A093ZUI1-F1
#
_cell.length_a   1.000
_cell.length_b   1.000
_cell.length_c   1.000
_cell.angle_alpha   90.00
_cell.angle_beta   90.00
_cell.angle_gamma   90.00
#
_symmetry.space_group_name_H-M   'P 1'
#
loop_
_entity.id
_entity.type
_entity.pdbx_description
1 polymer ?
#
loop_
_entity_poly.entity_id
_entity_poly.type
_entity_poly.pdbx_seq_one_letter_code
_entity_poly.pdbx_strand_id
1 'polypeptide(L)'
;MVAVILMGNSTWTMQAALAVTYLLLNAVYWFVAVMPSATHWEFPAFQIDDITPPDFKYAHIHNGTRHYTPSFINSLWLAILESKEVSWVRKKGAIPDGDEWDQWLELAKRNALDINRQWNAAKARQNIANASVLIVGEIVDASRSRL
;
A
#
# COMPACT_ATOMS: atom_id res chain seq x y z
N MET A 1 7.10 27.42 -47.12
CA MET A 1 7.57 28.32 -48.21
C MET A 1 6.46 28.85 -49.11
N VAL A 2 5.40 28.07 -49.40
CA VAL A 2 4.23 28.52 -50.20
C VAL A 2 3.50 29.75 -49.61
N ALA A 3 3.46 29.87 -48.28
CA ALA A 3 2.80 31.00 -47.60
C ALA A 3 3.41 32.37 -47.96
N VAL A 4 4.73 32.45 -48.17
CA VAL A 4 5.43 33.73 -48.47
C VAL A 4 5.08 34.24 -49.87
N ILE A 5 4.89 33.31 -50.82
CA ILE A 5 4.51 33.62 -52.20
C ILE A 5 3.06 34.12 -52.27
N LEU A 6 2.13 33.47 -51.55
CA LEU A 6 0.74 33.92 -51.44
C LEU A 6 0.62 35.26 -50.71
N MET A 7 1.45 35.49 -49.69
CA MET A 7 1.47 36.72 -48.91
C MET A 7 1.88 37.92 -49.77
N GLY A 8 2.88 37.79 -50.64
CA GLY A 8 3.34 38.88 -51.52
C GLY A 8 2.32 39.40 -52.54
N ASN A 9 1.30 38.60 -52.89
CA ASN A 9 0.19 39.02 -53.76
C ASN A 9 -1.07 39.43 -52.98
N SER A 10 -1.09 39.17 -51.67
CA SER A 10 -2.26 39.37 -50.83
C SER A 10 -2.35 40.80 -50.29
N THR A 11 -3.58 41.27 -50.07
CA THR A 11 -3.88 42.59 -49.55
C THR A 11 -3.22 42.81 -48.18
N TRP A 12 -2.77 44.04 -47.92
CA TRP A 12 -2.04 44.40 -46.70
C TRP A 12 -2.76 43.98 -45.41
N THR A 13 -4.10 44.06 -45.40
CA THR A 13 -4.94 43.59 -44.29
C THR A 13 -4.78 42.10 -43.99
N MET A 14 -4.68 41.25 -45.01
CA MET A 14 -4.52 39.80 -44.85
C MET A 14 -3.09 39.44 -44.40
N GLN A 15 -2.08 40.18 -44.86
CA GLN A 15 -0.70 40.02 -44.40
C GLN A 15 -0.58 40.34 -42.90
N ALA A 16 -1.17 41.47 -42.47
CA ALA A 16 -1.20 41.87 -41.07
C ALA A 16 -1.94 40.84 -40.21
N ALA A 17 -3.08 40.33 -40.68
CA ALA A 17 -3.84 39.29 -39.97
C ALA A 17 -2.99 38.02 -39.73
N LEU A 18 -2.32 37.50 -40.76
CA LEU A 18 -1.48 36.30 -40.62
C LEU A 18 -0.29 36.51 -39.68
N ALA A 19 0.35 37.68 -39.73
CA ALA A 19 1.46 38.01 -38.83
C ALA A 19 1.00 38.08 -37.36
N VAL A 20 -0.13 38.71 -37.11
CA VAL A 20 -0.73 38.82 -35.76
C VAL A 20 -1.16 37.45 -35.24
N THR A 21 -1.81 36.64 -36.08
CA THR A 21 -2.20 35.27 -35.72
C THR A 21 -0.97 34.42 -35.38
N TYR A 22 0.10 34.48 -36.17
CA TYR A 22 1.34 33.75 -35.87
C TYR A 22 1.96 34.18 -34.54
N LEU A 23 2.02 35.48 -34.27
CA LEU A 23 2.55 36.01 -33.01
C LEU A 23 1.71 35.57 -31.80
N LEU A 24 0.38 35.61 -31.93
CA LEU A 24 -0.55 35.16 -30.89
C LEU A 24 -0.43 33.66 -30.62
N LEU A 25 -0.42 32.83 -31.66
CA LEU A 25 -0.26 31.38 -31.51
C LEU A 25 1.05 31.03 -30.81
N ASN A 26 2.13 31.74 -31.16
CA ASN A 26 3.42 31.51 -30.54
C ASN A 26 3.40 31.96 -29.07
N ALA A 27 2.83 33.12 -28.76
CA ALA A 27 2.68 33.57 -27.36
C ALA A 27 1.87 32.59 -26.51
N VAL A 28 0.77 32.04 -27.04
CA VAL A 28 -0.05 31.03 -26.34
C VAL A 28 0.72 29.73 -26.16
N TYR A 29 1.48 29.29 -27.16
CA TYR A 29 2.34 28.11 -27.04
C TYR A 29 3.35 28.27 -25.90
N TRP A 30 4.05 29.41 -25.86
CA TRP A 30 4.99 29.71 -24.78
C TRP A 30 4.30 29.80 -23.41
N PHE A 31 3.09 30.36 -23.35
CA PHE A 31 2.31 30.43 -22.11
C PHE A 31 1.92 29.04 -21.58
N VAL A 32 1.47 28.14 -22.46
CA VAL A 32 1.15 26.74 -22.10
C VAL A 32 2.42 25.99 -21.69
N ALA A 33 3.55 26.23 -22.34
CA ALA A 33 4.83 25.60 -21.98
C ALA A 33 5.39 26.06 -20.62
N VAL A 34 5.08 27.30 -20.20
CA VAL A 34 5.46 27.84 -18.88
C VAL A 34 4.47 27.42 -17.78
N MET A 35 3.26 26.98 -18.16
CA MET A 35 2.28 26.51 -17.19
C MET A 35 2.82 25.25 -16.48
N PRO A 36 2.88 25.25 -15.12
CA PRO A 36 3.44 24.14 -14.38
C PRO A 36 2.61 22.86 -14.62
N SER A 37 3.31 21.74 -14.84
CA SER A 37 2.70 20.41 -15.03
C SER A 37 1.90 19.92 -13.82
N ALA A 38 2.03 20.59 -12.67
CA ALA A 38 1.33 20.29 -11.44
C ALA A 38 -0.20 20.48 -11.53
N THR A 39 -0.71 21.26 -12.49
CA THR A 39 -2.16 21.55 -12.59
C THR A 39 -2.90 20.62 -13.55
N HIS A 40 -2.19 19.85 -14.39
CA HIS A 40 -2.81 19.00 -15.42
C HIS A 40 -3.12 17.57 -14.95
N TRP A 41 -2.69 17.20 -13.73
CA TRP A 41 -2.77 15.83 -13.22
C TRP A 41 -3.29 15.74 -11.79
N GLU A 42 -4.25 16.58 -11.42
CA GLU A 42 -5.09 16.24 -10.29
C GLU A 42 -6.04 15.14 -10.77
N PHE A 43 -5.81 13.89 -10.38
CA PHE A 43 -6.74 12.80 -10.59
C PHE A 43 -7.77 12.82 -9.43
N PRO A 44 -8.94 13.47 -9.56
CA PRO A 44 -9.97 13.42 -8.51
C PRO A 44 -10.46 11.98 -8.25
N ALA A 45 -10.16 11.03 -9.15
CA ALA A 45 -10.44 9.61 -8.98
C ALA A 45 -9.56 8.91 -7.93
N PHE A 46 -8.44 9.51 -7.49
CA PHE A 46 -7.55 8.93 -6.49
C PHE A 46 -7.46 9.82 -5.25
N GLN A 47 -8.59 9.95 -4.54
CA GLN A 47 -8.56 10.43 -3.16
C GLN A 47 -8.07 9.28 -2.27
N ILE A 48 -6.80 9.36 -1.87
CA ILE A 48 -6.21 8.42 -0.90
C ILE A 48 -6.44 9.01 0.48
N ASP A 49 -7.54 8.60 1.11
CA ASP A 49 -7.79 8.92 2.50
C ASP A 49 -7.11 7.90 3.41
N ASP A 50 -6.23 8.39 4.29
CA ASP A 50 -5.64 7.58 5.35
C ASP A 50 -6.71 7.31 6.42
N ILE A 51 -7.45 6.21 6.24
CA ILE A 51 -8.46 5.73 7.19
C ILE A 51 -7.84 5.01 8.41
N THR A 52 -6.51 4.98 8.54
CA THR A 52 -5.84 4.25 9.62
C THR A 52 -6.22 4.84 10.98
N PRO A 53 -6.75 4.03 11.92
CA PRO A 53 -7.04 4.50 13.27
C PRO A 53 -5.81 5.11 13.95
N PRO A 54 -5.98 6.14 14.79
CA PRO A 54 -4.87 6.83 15.46
C PRO A 54 -4.02 5.89 16.33
N ASP A 55 -4.63 4.83 16.85
CA ASP A 55 -3.97 3.79 17.66
C ASP A 55 -2.91 3.00 16.88
N PHE A 56 -3.09 2.88 15.56
CA PHE A 56 -2.22 2.12 14.65
C PHE A 56 -1.37 3.01 13.75
N LYS A 57 -1.68 4.31 13.69
CA LYS A 57 -0.90 5.28 12.95
C LYS A 57 0.54 5.28 13.45
N TYR A 58 1.48 5.07 12.53
CA TYR A 58 2.91 4.93 12.82
C TYR A 58 3.33 3.66 13.57
N ALA A 59 2.62 2.52 13.50
CA ALA A 59 2.96 1.29 14.22
C ALA A 59 4.44 0.80 14.09
N HIS A 60 5.19 1.29 13.10
CA HIS A 60 6.62 1.05 12.91
C HIS A 60 7.54 1.78 13.92
N ILE A 61 7.07 2.83 14.60
CA ILE A 61 7.88 3.60 15.55
C ILE A 61 7.98 2.87 16.88
N HIS A 62 9.21 2.61 17.35
CA HIS A 62 9.47 2.13 18.71
C HIS A 62 9.17 3.24 19.73
N ASN A 63 7.98 3.19 20.33
CA ASN A 63 7.61 4.05 21.44
C ASN A 63 7.13 3.17 22.60
N GLY A 64 7.76 3.31 23.77
CA GLY A 64 7.50 2.50 24.96
C GLY A 64 6.10 2.73 25.59
N THR A 65 5.35 3.72 25.11
CA THR A 65 3.99 4.02 25.56
C THR A 65 2.90 3.27 24.79
N ARG A 66 3.27 2.47 23.78
CA ARG A 66 2.31 1.77 22.92
C ARG A 66 1.99 0.37 23.42
N HIS A 67 0.74 -0.04 23.21
CA HIS A 67 0.26 -1.39 23.50
C HIS A 67 0.94 -2.50 22.69
N TYR A 68 1.63 -2.16 21.59
CA TYR A 68 2.25 -3.14 20.69
C TYR A 68 3.74 -2.86 20.50
N THR A 69 4.56 -3.89 20.67
CA THR A 69 5.97 -3.85 20.30
C THR A 69 6.10 -3.97 18.77
N PRO A 70 6.91 -3.14 18.09
CA PRO A 70 7.14 -3.28 16.66
C PRO A 70 7.75 -4.65 16.36
N SER A 71 7.01 -5.48 15.63
CA SER A 71 7.47 -6.80 15.20
C SER A 71 6.72 -7.21 13.95
N PHE A 72 7.33 -8.09 13.13
CA PHE A 72 6.69 -8.63 11.93
C PHE A 72 5.30 -9.21 12.22
N ILE A 73 5.19 -9.98 13.32
CA ILE A 73 3.92 -10.60 13.75
C ILE A 73 2.86 -9.54 14.06
N ASN A 74 3.22 -8.47 14.75
CA ASN A 74 2.26 -7.43 15.11
C ASN A 74 1.86 -6.60 13.88
N SER A 75 2.80 -6.25 13.00
CA SER A 75 2.47 -5.57 11.74
C SER A 75 1.54 -6.40 10.85
N LEU A 76 1.79 -7.71 10.78
CA LEU A 76 0.94 -8.67 10.07
C LEU A 76 -0.46 -8.76 10.70
N TRP A 77 -0.55 -8.83 12.03
CA TRP A 77 -1.81 -8.80 12.74
C TRP A 77 -2.63 -7.54 12.44
N LEU A 78 -2.00 -6.35 12.46
CA LEU A 78 -2.68 -5.09 12.15
C LEU A 78 -3.23 -5.08 10.73
N ALA A 79 -2.48 -5.59 9.76
CA ALA A 79 -2.95 -5.73 8.38
C ALA A 79 -4.16 -6.68 8.28
N ILE A 80 -4.17 -7.78 9.04
CA ILE A 80 -5.29 -8.74 9.09
C ILE A 80 -6.50 -8.14 9.82
N LEU A 81 -6.28 -7.37 10.89
CA LEU A 81 -7.34 -6.71 11.65
C LEU A 81 -8.14 -5.72 10.77
N GLU A 82 -7.43 -4.94 9.95
CA GLU A 82 -8.07 -3.97 9.04
C GLU A 82 -8.65 -4.64 7.79
N SER A 83 -7.93 -5.58 7.17
CA SER A 83 -8.43 -6.25 5.95
C SER A 83 -9.50 -7.30 6.23
N LYS A 84 -9.56 -7.86 7.44
CA LYS A 84 -10.41 -8.99 7.86
C LYS A 84 -10.25 -10.24 6.98
N GLU A 85 -9.19 -10.28 6.18
CA GLU A 85 -8.87 -11.39 5.30
C GLU A 85 -7.45 -11.90 5.56
N VAL A 86 -7.27 -13.20 5.37
CA VAL A 86 -5.96 -13.88 5.50
C VAL A 86 -5.53 -14.55 4.19
N SER A 87 -6.41 -14.63 3.19
CA SER A 87 -6.17 -15.31 1.91
C SER A 87 -4.99 -14.71 1.14
N TRP A 88 -4.77 -13.40 1.27
CA TRP A 88 -3.67 -12.70 0.62
C TRP A 88 -2.30 -13.10 1.19
N VAL A 89 -2.24 -13.49 2.47
CA VAL A 89 -1.01 -13.87 3.16
C VAL A 89 -0.42 -15.12 2.53
N ARG A 90 -1.26 -16.15 2.32
CA ARG A 90 -0.87 -17.41 1.66
C ARG A 90 -0.58 -17.21 0.18
N LYS A 91 -1.41 -16.43 -0.54
CA LYS A 91 -1.17 -16.11 -1.97
C LYS A 91 0.16 -15.41 -2.24
N LYS A 92 0.67 -14.65 -1.27
CA LYS A 92 1.92 -13.88 -1.39
C LYS A 92 3.14 -14.60 -0.81
N GLY A 93 2.97 -15.77 -0.18
CA GLY A 93 4.07 -16.48 0.48
C GLY A 93 4.73 -15.67 1.60
N ALA A 94 3.96 -14.79 2.27
CA ALA A 94 4.50 -13.88 3.27
C ALA A 94 4.91 -14.58 4.58
N ILE A 95 4.55 -15.85 4.73
CA ILE A 95 4.76 -16.66 5.94
C ILE A 95 5.23 -18.05 5.51
N PRO A 96 6.13 -18.71 6.29
CA PRO A 96 6.49 -20.10 6.07
C PRO A 96 5.29 -21.04 6.00
N ASP A 97 5.44 -22.11 5.23
CA ASP A 97 4.47 -23.19 5.19
C ASP A 97 4.57 -24.04 6.47
N GLY A 98 3.42 -24.45 7.00
CA GLY A 98 3.34 -25.29 8.19
C GLY A 98 2.07 -25.07 9.01
N ASP A 99 1.61 -26.17 9.63
CA ASP A 99 0.35 -26.25 10.38
C ASP A 99 0.27 -25.22 11.52
N GLU A 100 1.40 -24.88 12.16
CA GLU A 100 1.46 -23.86 13.21
C GLU A 100 1.01 -22.48 12.73
N TRP A 101 1.41 -22.13 11.51
CA TRP A 101 1.08 -20.84 10.91
C TRP A 101 -0.35 -20.81 10.43
N ASP A 102 -0.90 -21.94 9.97
CA ASP A 102 -2.32 -22.04 9.64
C ASP A 102 -3.19 -21.87 10.89
N GLN A 103 -2.84 -22.53 11.99
CA GLN A 103 -3.52 -22.36 13.27
C GLN A 103 -3.47 -20.91 13.76
N TRP A 104 -2.31 -20.25 13.65
CA TRP A 104 -2.17 -18.85 14.02
C TRP A 104 -3.01 -17.93 13.11
N LEU A 105 -3.04 -18.18 11.80
CA LEU A 105 -3.83 -17.39 10.84
C LEU A 105 -5.34 -17.55 11.08
N GLU A 106 -5.81 -18.74 11.43
CA GLU A 106 -7.21 -18.96 11.79
C GLU A 106 -7.59 -18.22 13.09
N LEU A 107 -6.70 -18.22 14.08
CA LEU A 107 -6.90 -17.47 15.32
C LEU A 107 -6.89 -15.96 15.05
N ALA A 108 -5.98 -15.48 14.21
CA ALA A 108 -5.94 -14.08 13.79
C ALA A 108 -7.22 -13.70 13.06
N LYS A 109 -7.68 -14.50 12.09
CA LYS A 109 -8.91 -14.24 11.35
C LYS A 109 -10.12 -14.14 12.29
N ARG A 110 -10.26 -15.06 13.24
CA ARG A 110 -11.34 -15.03 14.24
C ARG A 110 -11.30 -13.76 15.09
N ASN A 111 -10.14 -13.43 15.66
CA ASN A 111 -9.99 -12.21 16.47
C ASN A 111 -10.21 -10.93 15.66
N ALA A 112 -9.88 -10.91 14.37
CA ALA A 112 -10.13 -9.77 13.48
C ALA A 112 -11.63 -9.58 13.21
N LEU A 113 -12.38 -10.67 13.04
CA LEU A 113 -13.84 -10.63 12.89
C LEU A 113 -14.52 -10.14 14.17
N ASP A 114 -14.01 -10.53 15.34
CA ASP A 114 -14.50 -10.12 16.65
C ASP A 114 -14.02 -8.72 17.09
N ILE A 115 -13.21 -8.03 16.27
CA ILE A 115 -12.62 -6.70 16.55
C ILE A 115 -11.88 -6.70 17.91
N ASN A 116 -11.22 -7.82 18.25
CA ASN A 116 -10.47 -7.95 19.49
C ASN A 116 -9.11 -7.25 19.38
N ARG A 117 -9.11 -5.93 19.56
CA ARG A 117 -7.89 -5.11 19.46
C ARG A 117 -6.83 -5.49 20.50
N GLN A 118 -7.22 -5.93 21.68
CA GLN A 118 -6.30 -6.25 22.77
C GLN A 118 -5.59 -7.61 22.62
N TRP A 119 -5.84 -8.34 21.53
CA TRP A 119 -5.22 -9.63 21.30
C TRP A 119 -3.71 -9.49 21.03
N ASN A 120 -2.91 -10.16 21.85
CA ASN A 120 -1.44 -10.17 21.69
C ASN A 120 -1.02 -11.27 20.70
N ALA A 121 -0.90 -10.88 19.44
CA ALA A 121 -0.62 -11.78 18.33
C ALA A 121 0.78 -12.44 18.44
N ALA A 122 1.78 -11.70 18.93
CA ALA A 122 3.14 -12.22 19.19
C ALA A 122 3.14 -13.31 20.27
N LYS A 123 2.41 -13.09 21.37
CA LYS A 123 2.27 -14.08 22.45
C LYS A 123 1.51 -15.33 21.97
N ALA A 124 0.47 -15.15 21.15
CA ALA A 124 -0.24 -16.27 20.56
C ALA A 124 0.67 -17.16 19.71
N ARG A 125 1.58 -16.56 18.91
CA ARG A 125 2.55 -17.34 18.11
C ARG A 125 3.52 -18.13 18.99
N GLN A 126 4.02 -17.51 20.06
CA GLN A 126 4.90 -18.17 21.03
C GLN A 126 4.22 -19.37 21.70
N ASN A 127 2.95 -19.22 22.09
CA ASN A 127 2.19 -20.29 22.71
C ASN A 127 2.01 -21.50 21.76
N ILE A 128 1.72 -21.25 20.49
CA ILE A 128 1.58 -22.32 19.47
C ILE A 128 2.92 -23.03 19.26
N ALA A 129 4.01 -22.27 19.11
CA ALA A 129 5.35 -22.85 18.96
C ALA A 129 5.73 -23.74 20.15
N ASN A 130 5.48 -23.26 21.37
CA ASN A 130 5.76 -24.02 22.59
C ASN A 130 4.91 -25.30 22.68
N ALA A 131 3.63 -25.23 22.28
CA ALA A 131 2.76 -26.40 22.26
C ALA A 131 3.26 -27.48 21.29
N SER A 132 3.69 -27.09 20.08
CA SER A 132 4.29 -28.03 19.12
C SER A 132 5.54 -28.72 19.67
N VAL A 133 6.41 -27.96 20.34
CA VAL A 133 7.66 -28.50 20.93
C VAL A 133 7.36 -29.55 22.01
N LEU A 134 6.35 -29.31 22.85
CA LEU A 134 5.92 -30.26 23.88
C LEU A 134 5.39 -31.57 23.28
N ILE A 135 4.57 -31.48 22.23
CA ILE A 135 4.03 -32.66 21.52
C ILE A 135 5.17 -33.50 20.94
N VAL A 136 6.15 -32.86 20.29
CA VAL A 136 7.31 -33.56 19.73
C VAL A 136 8.14 -34.24 20.83
N GLY A 137 8.34 -33.56 21.97
CA GLY A 137 9.05 -34.13 23.12
C GLY A 137 8.36 -35.37 23.68
N GLU A 138 7.04 -35.34 23.82
CA GLU A 138 6.24 -36.47 24.34
C GLU A 138 6.25 -37.68 23.39
N ILE A 139 6.19 -37.45 22.06
CA ILE A 139 6.31 -38.51 21.06
C ILE A 139 7.69 -39.18 21.11
N VAL A 140 8.75 -38.39 21.27
CA VAL A 140 10.13 -38.91 21.35
C VAL A 140 10.34 -39.74 22.61
N ASP A 141 9.80 -39.31 23.75
CA ASP A 141 9.93 -40.03 25.03
C ASP A 141 9.06 -41.31 25.06
N ALA A 142 7.86 -41.26 24.47
CA ALA A 142 7.00 -42.42 24.25
C ALA A 142 7.61 -43.46 23.29
N SER A 143 8.46 -43.01 22.35
CA SER A 143 9.21 -43.89 21.45
C SER A 143 10.43 -44.52 22.15
N ARG A 144 11.15 -43.75 22.98
CA ARG A 144 12.30 -44.24 23.75
C ARG A 144 11.94 -45.27 24.83
N SER A 145 10.76 -45.17 25.42
CA SER A 145 10.28 -46.11 26.46
C SER A 145 9.75 -47.44 25.90
N ARG A 146 9.61 -47.58 24.57
CA ARG A 146 9.18 -48.83 23.90
C ARG A 146 10.34 -49.63 23.27
N LEU A 147 11.58 -49.14 23.39
CA LEU A 147 12.81 -49.84 23.02
C LEU A 147 13.50 -50.37 24.27
#